data_AF-A0ABD1U5X0-F1
#
_entry.id   AF-A0ABD1U5X0-F1
#
_cell.length_a   1.000
_cell.length_b   1.000
_cell.length_c   1.000
_cell.angle_alpha   90.00
_cell.angle_beta   90.00
_cell.angle_gamma   90.00
#
_symmetry.space_group_name_H-M   'P 1'
#
loop_
_entity.id
_entity.type
_entity.pdbx_description
1 polymer ?
#
loop_
_entity_poly.entity_id
_entity_poly.type
_entity_poly.pdbx_seq_one_letter_code
_entity_poly.pdbx_strand_id
1 'polypeptide(L)'
;MAVPHMAHTFCGIKQLDSMGLVDKNGVPLSVSSRNVDLSSFDSPDAETWTALGSHHGSLDEDDLVYISELLKSVQMVGDVMESLVKRVIVAESETVIEKEKVTVGQEEIKIKTLQIENMSLKLEEMEQLALGTNCILNEMRQRVEDLVEETSKTKGKSCRK
;
A
#
# COMPACT_ATOMS: atom_id res chain seq x y z
N MET A 1 10.51 -7.88 9.60
CA MET A 1 10.70 -7.05 10.81
C MET A 1 12.18 -6.93 11.07
N ALA A 2 12.76 -5.74 10.91
CA ALA A 2 14.19 -5.53 11.10
C ALA A 2 14.57 -5.44 12.58
N VAL A 3 13.60 -5.20 13.48
CA VAL A 3 13.86 -5.11 14.93
C VAL A 3 12.89 -5.92 15.81
N PRO A 4 12.83 -7.27 15.68
CA PRO A 4 11.98 -8.11 16.54
C PRO A 4 12.42 -8.08 18.01
N HIS A 5 13.74 -7.99 18.23
CA HIS A 5 14.29 -8.09 19.58
C HIS A 5 13.90 -6.89 20.45
N MET A 6 14.00 -5.67 19.92
CA MET A 6 13.63 -4.48 20.71
C MET A 6 12.13 -4.37 20.94
N ALA A 7 11.30 -4.80 19.98
CA ALA A 7 9.86 -4.85 20.11
C ALA A 7 9.40 -5.67 21.32
N HIS A 8 9.99 -6.85 21.50
CA HIS A 8 9.65 -7.75 22.59
C HIS A 8 10.30 -7.33 23.91
N THR A 9 11.58 -6.92 23.90
CA THR A 9 12.33 -6.67 25.13
C THR A 9 11.99 -5.32 25.78
N PHE A 10 11.77 -4.26 24.99
CA PHE A 10 11.53 -2.91 25.54
C PHE A 10 10.03 -2.55 25.61
N CYS A 11 9.25 -2.94 24.60
CA CYS A 11 7.85 -2.52 24.50
C CYS A 11 6.84 -3.63 24.85
N GLY A 12 7.33 -4.86 25.10
CA GLY A 12 6.49 -6.03 25.39
C GLY A 12 5.48 -6.34 24.29
N ILE A 13 5.79 -5.99 23.04
CA ILE A 13 4.85 -6.07 21.92
C ILE A 13 4.56 -7.52 21.59
N LYS A 14 3.27 -7.85 21.39
CA LYS A 14 2.80 -9.17 20.98
C LYS A 14 1.92 -9.04 19.76
N GLN A 15 1.97 -10.05 18.90
CA GLN A 15 1.04 -10.19 17.78
C GLN A 15 -0.16 -11.02 18.26
N LEU A 16 -1.37 -10.50 18.07
CA LEU A 16 -2.62 -11.17 18.44
C LEU A 16 -3.45 -11.37 17.18
N ASP A 17 -3.85 -12.62 16.91
CA ASP A 17 -4.42 -13.05 15.62
C ASP A 17 -5.64 -12.25 15.14
N SER A 18 -6.41 -11.64 16.03
CA SER A 18 -7.60 -10.84 15.68
C SER A 18 -7.44 -9.32 15.81
N MET A 19 -6.39 -8.84 16.50
CA MET A 19 -6.23 -7.43 16.88
C MET A 19 -4.92 -6.81 16.41
N GLY A 20 -4.04 -7.57 15.77
CA GLY A 20 -2.78 -7.08 15.23
C GLY A 20 -1.71 -6.93 16.31
N LEU A 21 -0.84 -5.92 16.17
CA LEU A 21 0.25 -5.67 17.12
C LEU A 21 -0.25 -4.84 18.31
N VAL A 22 0.01 -5.36 19.50
CA VAL A 22 -0.47 -4.83 20.78
C VAL A 22 0.70 -4.65 21.75
N ASP A 23 0.69 -3.60 22.57
CA ASP A 23 1.74 -3.34 23.56
C ASP A 23 1.61 -4.20 24.85
N LYS A 24 2.56 -4.00 25.78
CA LYS A 24 2.60 -4.67 27.09
C LYS A 24 1.32 -4.49 27.93
N ASN A 25 0.56 -3.42 27.70
CA ASN A 25 -0.68 -3.08 28.41
C ASN A 25 -1.93 -3.60 27.69
N GLY A 26 -1.78 -4.30 26.56
CA GLY A 26 -2.92 -4.77 25.78
C GLY A 26 -3.50 -3.68 24.84
N VAL A 27 -2.83 -2.54 24.67
CA VAL A 27 -3.32 -1.44 23.82
C VAL A 27 -2.82 -1.63 22.39
N PRO A 28 -3.70 -1.54 21.37
CA PRO A 28 -3.28 -1.59 19.97
C PRO A 28 -2.25 -0.52 19.63
N LEU A 29 -1.17 -0.89 18.93
CA LEU A 29 -0.10 0.05 18.59
C LEU A 29 -0.58 1.21 17.72
N SER A 30 -1.62 1.02 16.90
CA SER A 30 -2.24 2.08 16.10
C SER A 30 -2.82 3.23 16.95
N VAL A 31 -3.21 2.94 18.19
CA VAL A 31 -3.75 3.92 19.15
C VAL A 31 -2.64 4.46 20.05
N SER A 32 -1.79 3.57 20.57
CA SER A 32 -0.68 3.91 21.49
C SER A 32 0.42 4.75 20.83
N SER A 33 0.65 4.58 19.53
CA SER A 33 1.68 5.30 18.78
C SER A 33 1.32 6.77 18.48
N ARG A 34 0.08 7.21 18.77
CA ARG A 34 -0.39 8.55 18.39
C ARG A 34 -0.10 9.54 19.53
N ASN A 35 1.02 10.25 19.37
CA ASN A 35 1.45 11.41 20.15
C ASN A 35 2.06 11.07 21.52
N VAL A 36 3.31 11.46 21.74
CA VAL A 36 3.91 11.46 23.08
C VAL A 36 3.35 12.69 23.77
N ASP A 37 2.40 12.50 24.68
CA ASP A 37 1.93 13.60 25.51
C ASP A 37 3.00 13.91 26.57
N LEU A 38 3.92 14.80 26.21
CA LEU A 38 5.00 15.28 27.08
C LEU A 38 4.45 16.09 28.27
N SER A 39 3.14 16.27 28.41
CA SER A 39 2.52 16.98 29.53
C SER A 39 2.36 16.14 30.81
N SER A 40 2.54 14.81 30.73
CA SER A 40 2.31 13.87 31.85
C SER A 40 3.49 13.73 32.83
N PHE A 41 4.61 14.43 32.63
CA PHE A 41 5.84 14.20 33.41
C PHE A 41 5.84 14.74 34.85
N ASP A 42 4.72 15.28 35.34
CA ASP A 42 4.65 15.95 36.65
C ASP A 42 4.25 15.04 37.83
N SER A 43 4.27 13.71 37.64
CA SER A 43 3.97 12.79 38.76
C SER A 43 4.79 11.52 38.65
N PRO A 44 5.92 11.42 39.35
CA PRO A 44 6.54 10.13 39.54
C PRO A 44 5.81 9.38 40.68
N ASP A 45 5.60 8.08 40.47
CA ASP A 45 5.00 7.19 41.46
C ASP A 45 5.81 7.26 42.77
N ALA A 46 5.18 7.75 43.83
CA ALA A 46 5.80 8.14 45.11
C ALA A 46 6.52 6.97 45.80
N GLU A 47 6.29 5.74 45.35
CA GLU A 47 6.71 4.50 45.98
C GLU A 47 8.14 4.08 45.61
N THR A 48 8.70 4.58 44.50
CA THR A 48 10.10 4.28 44.11
C THR A 48 11.11 5.18 44.83
N TRP A 49 10.67 6.35 45.33
CA TRP A 49 11.53 7.38 45.93
C TRP A 49 11.99 7.06 47.35
N THR A 50 11.21 6.28 48.10
CA THR A 50 11.48 5.98 49.51
C THR A 50 12.52 4.90 49.72
N ALA A 51 12.80 4.05 48.72
CA ALA A 51 13.76 2.96 48.85
C ALA A 51 15.22 3.44 48.74
N LEU A 52 15.51 4.39 47.85
CA LEU A 52 16.89 4.81 47.57
C LEU A 52 17.45 5.80 48.61
N GLY A 53 16.60 6.63 49.23
CA GLY A 53 17.02 7.60 50.27
C GLY A 53 17.34 6.98 51.64
N SER A 54 17.08 5.68 51.83
CA SER A 54 17.25 5.01 53.13
C SER A 54 18.67 4.50 53.39
N HIS A 55 19.53 4.50 52.36
CA HIS A 55 20.90 4.03 52.43
C HIS A 55 21.81 5.10 51.83
N HIS A 56 22.35 6.01 52.64
CA HIS A 56 23.76 6.46 52.60
C HIS A 56 23.97 7.66 53.55
N GLY A 57 25.10 7.66 54.26
CA GLY A 57 25.49 8.76 55.13
C GLY A 57 25.77 10.04 54.33
N SER A 58 25.25 11.16 54.84
CA SER A 58 25.41 12.55 54.38
C SER A 58 25.40 12.77 52.86
N LEU A 59 24.28 12.47 52.23
CA LEU A 59 23.95 13.10 50.95
C LEU A 59 23.50 14.55 51.25
N ASP A 60 24.11 15.54 50.62
CA ASP A 60 23.66 16.92 50.73
C ASP A 60 22.31 17.09 50.02
N GLU A 61 21.53 18.11 50.39
CA GLU A 61 20.22 18.39 49.78
C GLU A 61 20.35 18.60 48.26
N ASP A 62 21.44 19.23 47.83
CA ASP A 62 21.81 19.44 46.43
C ASP A 62 22.04 18.13 45.66
N ASP A 63 22.66 17.13 46.31
CA ASP A 63 22.92 15.81 45.69
C ASP A 63 21.61 15.06 45.43
N LEU A 64 20.61 15.21 46.32
CA LEU A 64 19.30 14.57 46.20
C LEU A 64 18.49 15.22 45.05
N VAL A 65 18.55 16.55 44.94
CA VAL A 65 17.94 17.29 43.82
C VAL A 65 18.55 16.82 42.49
N TYR A 66 19.88 16.75 42.39
CA TYR A 66 20.57 16.30 41.18
C TYR A 66 20.20 14.87 40.78
N ILE A 67 20.17 13.92 41.74
CA ILE A 67 19.75 12.54 41.48
C ILE A 67 18.30 12.50 40.97
N SER A 68 17.41 13.32 41.54
CA SER A 68 16.01 13.38 41.11
C SER A 68 15.86 13.89 39.67
N GLU A 69 16.63 14.92 39.28
CA GLU A 69 16.65 15.45 37.91
C GLU A 69 17.26 14.47 36.91
N LEU A 70 18.32 13.77 37.32
CA LEU A 70 18.93 12.72 36.51
C LEU A 70 17.95 11.58 36.24
N LEU A 71 17.22 11.11 37.26
CA LEU A 71 16.21 10.07 37.10
C LEU A 71 15.04 10.52 36.21
N LYS A 72 14.57 11.76 36.36
CA LYS A 72 13.56 12.35 35.45
C LYS A 72 14.06 12.37 34.00
N SER A 73 15.32 12.73 33.79
CA SER A 73 15.94 12.76 32.46
C SER A 73 16.04 11.35 31.86
N VAL A 74 16.45 10.36 32.65
CA VAL A 74 16.51 8.95 32.22
C VAL A 74 15.13 8.42 31.86
N GLN A 75 14.10 8.72 32.68
CA GLN A 75 12.72 8.34 32.41
C GLN A 75 12.22 8.95 31.09
N MET A 76 12.44 10.26 30.89
CA MET A 76 12.06 10.96 29.66
C MET A 76 12.70 10.33 28.42
N VAL A 77 14.00 10.00 28.49
CA VAL A 77 14.70 9.32 27.39
C VAL A 77 14.10 7.92 27.16
N GLY A 78 13.76 7.19 28.22
CA GLY A 78 13.10 5.89 28.15
C GLY A 78 11.76 5.95 27.40
N ASP A 79 10.90 6.90 27.75
CA ASP A 79 9.57 7.06 27.13
C ASP A 79 9.65 7.48 25.67
N VAL A 80 10.59 8.39 25.34
CA VAL A 80 10.86 8.79 23.94
C VAL A 80 11.37 7.60 23.14
N MET A 81 12.27 6.79 23.70
CA MET A 81 12.78 5.59 23.04
C MET A 81 11.65 4.55 22.84
N GLU A 82 10.79 4.33 23.83
CA GLU A 82 9.63 3.42 23.72
C GLU A 82 8.69 3.87 22.57
N SER A 83 8.38 5.17 22.51
CA SER A 83 7.53 5.73 21.44
C SER A 83 8.16 5.59 20.04
N LEU A 84 9.47 5.84 19.93
CA LEU A 84 10.20 5.66 18.67
C LEU A 84 10.13 4.21 18.19
N VAL A 85 10.36 3.25 19.08
CA VAL A 85 10.30 1.82 18.75
C VAL A 85 8.89 1.43 18.31
N LYS A 86 7.83 1.86 19.03
CA LYS A 86 6.44 1.62 18.63
C LYS A 86 6.14 2.16 17.22
N ARG A 87 6.58 3.39 16.92
CA ARG A 87 6.40 4.01 15.58
C ARG A 87 7.14 3.26 14.49
N VAL A 88 8.39 2.84 14.72
CA VAL A 88 9.17 2.06 13.74
C VAL A 88 8.45 0.75 13.41
N ILE A 89 7.93 0.07 14.43
CA ILE A 89 7.22 -1.20 14.25
C ILE A 89 5.94 -1.03 13.42
N VAL A 90 5.15 0.02 13.71
CA VAL A 90 3.96 0.35 12.92
C VAL A 90 4.35 0.62 11.46
N ALA A 91 5.34 1.51 11.23
CA ALA A 91 5.79 1.85 9.89
C ALA A 91 6.35 0.64 9.12
N GLU A 92 7.11 -0.25 9.77
CA GLU A 92 7.58 -1.50 9.17
C GLU A 92 6.42 -2.41 8.77
N SER A 93 5.42 -2.57 9.63
CA SER A 93 4.25 -3.41 9.35
C SER A 93 3.42 -2.88 8.18
N GLU A 94 3.19 -1.57 8.13
CA GLU A 94 2.48 -0.90 7.03
C GLU A 94 3.26 -1.02 5.72
N THR A 95 4.60 -0.89 5.77
CA THR A 95 5.46 -1.06 4.59
C THR A 95 5.37 -2.46 4.00
N VAL A 96 5.31 -3.50 4.85
CA VAL A 96 5.16 -4.89 4.39
C VAL A 96 3.81 -5.08 3.69
N ILE A 97 2.72 -4.58 4.29
CA ILE A 97 1.37 -4.65 3.72
C ILE A 97 1.32 -3.92 2.38
N GLU A 98 1.87 -2.72 2.28
CA GLU A 98 1.83 -1.95 1.05
C GLU A 98 2.66 -2.60 -0.07
N LYS A 99 3.80 -3.20 0.28
CA LYS A 99 4.62 -3.99 -0.66
C LYS A 99 3.84 -5.19 -1.22
N GLU A 100 3.05 -5.86 -0.40
CA GLU A 100 2.18 -6.95 -0.84
C GLU A 100 1.11 -6.45 -1.83
N LYS A 101 0.43 -5.33 -1.51
CA LYS A 101 -0.55 -4.72 -2.43
C LYS A 101 0.06 -4.35 -3.78
N VAL A 102 1.27 -3.77 -3.78
CA VAL A 102 1.99 -3.46 -5.03
C VAL A 102 2.27 -4.72 -5.85
N THR A 103 2.65 -5.81 -5.18
CA THR A 103 2.92 -7.09 -5.84
C THR A 103 1.65 -7.68 -6.49
N VAL A 104 0.53 -7.67 -5.76
CA VAL A 104 -0.77 -8.11 -6.28
C VAL A 104 -1.21 -7.23 -7.45
N GLY A 105 -1.14 -5.90 -7.29
CA GLY A 105 -1.49 -4.95 -8.34
C GLY A 105 -0.65 -5.12 -9.61
N GLN A 106 0.64 -5.43 -9.48
CA GLN A 106 1.51 -5.69 -10.61
C GLN A 106 1.08 -6.94 -11.39
N GLU A 107 0.60 -7.98 -10.70
CA GLU A 107 0.11 -9.19 -11.36
C GLU A 107 -1.21 -8.94 -12.10
N GLU A 108 -2.13 -8.18 -11.50
CA GLU A 108 -3.37 -7.76 -12.18
C GLU A 108 -3.10 -6.94 -13.44
N ILE A 109 -2.11 -6.04 -13.39
CA ILE A 109 -1.68 -5.25 -14.54
C ILE A 109 -1.22 -6.18 -15.66
N LYS A 110 -0.37 -7.18 -15.37
CA LYS A 110 0.09 -8.14 -16.41
C LYS A 110 -1.08 -8.89 -17.05
N ILE A 111 -2.04 -9.35 -16.26
CA ILE A 111 -3.23 -10.06 -16.76
C ILE A 111 -4.02 -9.13 -17.70
N LYS A 112 -4.26 -7.88 -17.30
CA LYS A 112 -4.98 -6.90 -18.11
C LYS A 112 -4.21 -6.53 -19.39
N THR A 113 -2.89 -6.43 -19.32
CA THR A 113 -2.03 -6.21 -20.49
C THR A 113 -2.21 -7.34 -21.52
N LEU A 114 -2.13 -8.60 -21.10
CA LEU A 114 -2.35 -9.75 -21.99
C LEU A 114 -3.77 -9.75 -22.59
N GLN A 115 -4.79 -9.37 -21.81
CA GLN A 115 -6.15 -9.25 -22.32
C GLN A 115 -6.26 -8.17 -23.41
N ILE A 116 -5.63 -7.01 -23.21
CA ILE A 116 -5.61 -5.92 -24.19
C ILE A 116 -4.88 -6.37 -25.46
N GLU A 117 -3.71 -7.00 -25.34
CA GLU A 117 -2.95 -7.52 -26.49
C GLU A 117 -3.79 -8.51 -27.32
N ASN A 118 -4.50 -9.43 -26.66
CA ASN A 118 -5.37 -10.38 -27.35
C ASN A 118 -6.57 -9.69 -28.03
N MET A 119 -7.16 -8.69 -27.37
CA MET A 119 -8.22 -7.89 -27.97
C MET A 119 -7.72 -7.10 -29.18
N SER A 120 -6.51 -6.55 -29.12
CA SER A 120 -5.87 -5.85 -30.24
C SER A 120 -5.67 -6.78 -31.44
N LEU A 121 -5.16 -7.99 -31.23
CA LEU A 121 -4.98 -8.97 -32.30
C LEU A 121 -6.33 -9.32 -32.96
N LYS A 122 -7.35 -9.58 -32.13
CA LYS A 122 -8.68 -9.91 -32.66
C LYS A 122 -9.30 -8.75 -33.44
N LEU A 123 -9.05 -7.50 -33.05
CA LEU A 123 -9.50 -6.33 -33.79
C LEU A 123 -8.79 -6.20 -35.14
N GLU A 124 -7.48 -6.48 -35.19
CA GLU A 124 -6.71 -6.49 -36.44
C GLU A 124 -7.25 -7.56 -37.41
N GLU A 125 -7.57 -8.77 -36.92
CA GLU A 125 -8.21 -9.80 -37.73
C GLU A 125 -9.58 -9.36 -38.28
N MET A 126 -10.40 -8.70 -37.45
CA MET A 126 -11.69 -8.17 -37.88
C MET A 126 -11.55 -7.09 -38.95
N GLU A 127 -10.54 -6.22 -38.84
CA GLU A 127 -10.23 -5.22 -39.86
C GLU A 127 -9.88 -5.88 -41.20
N GLN A 128 -9.00 -6.89 -41.18
CA GLN A 128 -8.62 -7.62 -42.39
C GLN A 128 -9.81 -8.30 -43.07
N LEU A 129 -10.68 -8.94 -42.29
CA LEU A 129 -11.89 -9.57 -42.83
C LEU A 129 -12.86 -8.54 -43.44
N ALA A 130 -13.02 -7.38 -42.79
CA ALA A 130 -13.85 -6.30 -43.31
C ALA A 130 -13.32 -5.74 -44.63
N LEU A 131 -12.00 -5.52 -44.72
CA LEU A 131 -11.34 -5.07 -45.94
C LEU A 131 -11.49 -6.09 -47.07
N GLY A 132 -11.24 -7.37 -46.79
CA GLY A 132 -11.40 -8.45 -47.78
C GLY A 132 -12.83 -8.56 -48.31
N THR A 133 -13.82 -8.47 -47.42
CA THR A 133 -15.25 -8.52 -47.79
C THR A 133 -15.65 -7.29 -48.62
N ASN A 134 -15.17 -6.09 -48.26
CA ASN A 134 -15.46 -4.87 -49.00
C ASN A 134 -14.89 -4.91 -50.42
N CYS A 135 -13.68 -5.45 -50.59
CA CYS A 135 -13.08 -5.67 -51.90
C CYS A 135 -13.99 -6.52 -52.80
N ILE A 136 -14.44 -7.68 -52.30
CA ILE A 136 -15.32 -8.59 -53.04
C ILE A 136 -16.66 -7.91 -53.38
N LEU A 137 -17.27 -7.19 -52.44
CA LEU A 137 -18.51 -6.47 -52.68
C LEU A 137 -18.37 -5.39 -53.77
N ASN A 138 -17.24 -4.68 -53.79
CA ASN A 138 -16.94 -3.71 -54.85
C ASN A 138 -16.77 -4.38 -56.22
N GLU A 139 -16.07 -5.50 -56.29
CA GLU A 139 -15.95 -6.28 -57.54
C GLU A 139 -17.31 -6.82 -58.02
N MET A 140 -18.17 -7.27 -57.10
CA MET A 140 -19.54 -7.70 -57.43
C MET A 140 -20.37 -6.52 -57.95
N ARG A 141 -20.28 -5.35 -57.30
CA ARG A 141 -20.95 -4.13 -57.76
C ARG A 141 -20.54 -3.76 -59.17
N GLN A 142 -19.23 -3.73 -59.46
CA GLN A 142 -18.73 -3.40 -60.79
C GLN A 142 -19.24 -4.37 -61.86
N ARG A 143 -19.19 -5.68 -61.60
CA ARG A 143 -19.71 -6.69 -62.54
C ARG A 143 -21.20 -6.53 -62.81
N VAL A 144 -21.98 -6.14 -61.80
CA VAL A 144 -23.41 -5.85 -61.98
C VAL A 144 -23.61 -4.58 -62.82
N GLU A 145 -22.84 -3.51 -62.58
CA GLU A 145 -22.87 -2.29 -63.39
C GLU A 145 -22.55 -2.59 -64.86
N ASP A 146 -21.50 -3.36 -65.13
CA ASP A 146 -21.10 -3.76 -66.49
C ASP A 146 -22.21 -4.57 -67.18
N LEU A 147 -22.84 -5.50 -66.46
CA LEU A 147 -23.90 -6.36 -67.01
C LEU A 147 -25.18 -5.57 -67.32
N VAL A 148 -25.50 -4.57 -66.50
CA VAL A 148 -26.59 -3.62 -66.77
C VAL A 148 -26.29 -2.77 -68.01
N GLU A 149 -25.05 -2.28 -68.14
CA GLU A 149 -24.64 -1.49 -69.30
C GLU A 149 -24.75 -2.30 -70.60
N GLU A 150 -24.25 -3.54 -70.61
CA GLU A 150 -24.33 -4.42 -71.78
C GLU A 150 -25.77 -4.81 -72.14
N THR A 151 -26.62 -5.01 -71.13
CA THR A 151 -28.07 -5.27 -71.34
C THR A 151 -28.77 -4.03 -71.95
N SER A 152 -28.38 -2.83 -71.54
CA SER A 152 -28.93 -1.59 -72.10
C SER A 152 -28.53 -1.39 -73.57
N LYS A 153 -27.26 -1.65 -73.91
CA LYS A 153 -26.73 -1.59 -75.27
C LYS A 153 -27.41 -2.59 -76.20
N THR A 154 -27.65 -3.82 -75.74
CA THR A 154 -28.34 -4.86 -76.52
C THR A 154 -29.80 -4.49 -76.79
N LYS A 155 -30.53 -3.96 -75.80
CA LYS A 155 -31.90 -3.44 -76.01
C LYS A 155 -31.94 -2.26 -76.99
N GLY A 156 -31.02 -1.30 -76.89
CA GLY A 156 -30.94 -0.17 -77.82
C GLY A 156 -30.61 -0.58 -79.27
N LYS A 157 -29.81 -1.64 -79.46
CA LYS A 157 -29.52 -2.22 -80.79
C LYS A 157 -30.70 -3.03 -81.35
N SER A 158 -31.48 -3.68 -80.50
CA SER A 158 -32.67 -4.44 -80.90
C SER A 158 -33.85 -3.55 -81.32
N CYS A 159 -33.98 -2.33 -80.79
CA CYS A 159 -35.01 -1.37 -81.20
C CYS A 159 -34.66 -0.53 -82.45
N ARG A 160 -33.44 -0.68 -83.00
CA ARG A 160 -32.98 0.02 -84.22
C ARG A 160 -33.02 -0.84 -85.49
N LYS A 161 -33.49 -2.09 -85.41
CA LYS A 161 -33.83 -2.94 -86.55
C LYS A 161 -35.32 -2.88 -86.79
#